data_AF-A0A7V2AW43-F1
#
_entry.id   AF-A0A7V2AW43-F1
#
_cell.length_a   1.000
_cell.length_b   1.000
_cell.length_c   1.000
_cell.angle_alpha   90.00
_cell.angle_beta   90.00
_cell.angle_gamma   90.00
#
_symmetry.space_group_name_H-M   'P 1'
#
loop_
_entity.id
_entity.type
_entity.pdbx_description
1 polymer ?
#
loop_
_entity_poly.entity_id
_entity_poly.type
_entity_poly.pdbx_seq_one_letter_code
_entity_poly.pdbx_strand_id
1 'polypeptide(L)'
;MELFRDDVFETVLENMEERFDSHDFIFEMMRRFPREYTKALYECRRSKDPIQTLHQKIGRKLLEFEDRIRKTRRKSSRNVRGLPSDNQYWEKKKTEPE
;
A
#
# COMPACT_ATOMS: atom_id res chain seq x y z
N MET A 1 2.67 18.31 -5.93
CA MET A 1 1.45 17.60 -6.36
C MET A 1 1.34 16.38 -5.47
N GLU A 2 0.27 16.30 -4.69
CA GLU A 2 0.03 15.15 -3.82
C GLU A 2 -0.21 13.92 -4.70
N LEU A 3 0.62 12.88 -4.55
CA LEU A 3 0.56 11.71 -5.43
C LEU A 3 -0.69 10.86 -5.15
N PHE A 4 -1.16 10.91 -3.91
CA PHE A 4 -2.26 10.14 -3.39
C PHE A 4 -3.22 11.08 -2.69
N ARG A 5 -4.52 10.83 -2.85
CA ARG A 5 -5.50 11.45 -1.97
C ARG A 5 -5.66 10.57 -0.73
N ASP A 6 -5.84 11.18 0.43
CA ASP A 6 -5.98 10.43 1.69
C ASP A 6 -7.22 9.55 1.71
N ASP A 7 -8.35 10.02 1.16
CA ASP A 7 -9.61 9.25 1.05
C ASP A 7 -9.43 7.90 0.34
N VAL A 8 -8.56 7.85 -0.67
CA VAL A 8 -8.22 6.62 -1.39
C VAL A 8 -7.47 5.65 -0.47
N PHE A 9 -6.47 6.15 0.27
CA PHE A 9 -5.69 5.32 1.19
C PHE A 9 -6.55 4.78 2.33
N GLU A 10 -7.38 5.64 2.92
CA GLU A 10 -8.30 5.26 3.99
C GLU A 10 -9.27 4.18 3.52
N THR A 11 -9.89 4.37 2.36
CA THR A 11 -10.83 3.38 1.80
C THR A 11 -10.13 2.05 1.51
N VAL A 12 -8.91 2.07 0.95
CA VAL A 12 -8.15 0.83 0.72
C VAL A 12 -7.84 0.15 2.06
N LEU A 13 -7.32 0.90 3.04
CA LEU A 13 -7.02 0.38 4.38
C LEU A 13 -8.24 -0.26 5.04
N GLU A 14 -9.41 0.37 4.97
CA GLU A 14 -10.65 -0.18 5.54
C GLU A 14 -11.01 -1.55 4.97
N ASN A 15 -10.72 -1.76 3.70
CA ASN A 15 -11.07 -2.99 3.00
C ASN A 15 -9.94 -4.05 3.00
N MET A 16 -8.78 -3.75 3.58
CA MET A 16 -7.75 -4.75 3.82
C MET A 16 -8.17 -5.79 4.87
N GLU A 17 -7.58 -6.97 4.81
CA GLU A 17 -7.60 -7.90 5.94
C GLU A 17 -6.93 -7.28 7.19
N GLU A 18 -7.15 -7.88 8.35
CA GLU A 18 -6.53 -7.47 9.61
C GLU A 18 -5.01 -7.42 9.51
N ARG A 19 -4.43 -8.34 8.71
CA ARG A 19 -3.00 -8.41 8.42
C ARG A 19 -2.79 -8.35 6.92
N PHE A 20 -1.90 -7.48 6.49
CA PHE A 20 -1.64 -7.27 5.07
C PHE A 20 -0.21 -6.79 4.85
N ASP A 21 0.26 -6.82 3.61
CA ASP A 21 1.47 -6.12 3.20
C ASP A 21 1.18 -5.09 2.08
N SER A 22 2.22 -4.35 1.67
CA SER A 22 2.01 -3.32 0.64
C SER A 22 1.74 -3.87 -0.77
N HIS A 23 1.97 -5.17 -1.05
CA HIS A 23 1.51 -5.80 -2.29
C HIS A 23 -0.01 -6.02 -2.23
N ASP A 24 -0.53 -6.54 -1.12
CA ASP A 24 -1.98 -6.70 -0.92
C ASP A 24 -2.67 -5.33 -1.08
N PHE A 25 -2.08 -4.29 -0.48
CA PHE A 25 -2.55 -2.91 -0.61
C PHE A 25 -2.57 -2.42 -2.06
N ILE A 26 -1.50 -2.69 -2.83
CA ILE A 26 -1.45 -2.32 -4.25
C ILE A 26 -2.53 -3.04 -5.05
N PHE A 27 -2.73 -4.35 -4.82
CA PHE A 27 -3.77 -5.10 -5.52
C PHE A 27 -5.17 -4.57 -5.20
N GLU A 28 -5.43 -4.22 -3.94
CA GLU A 28 -6.71 -3.64 -3.54
C GLU A 28 -6.92 -2.24 -4.13
N MET A 29 -5.88 -1.41 -4.19
CA MET A 29 -5.91 -0.11 -4.87
C MET A 29 -6.16 -0.28 -6.38
N MET A 30 -5.49 -1.24 -7.05
CA MET A 30 -5.73 -1.54 -8.47
C MET A 30 -7.18 -1.95 -8.72
N ARG A 31 -7.77 -2.72 -7.80
CA ARG A 31 -9.13 -3.23 -7.91
C ARG A 31 -10.19 -2.13 -7.71
N ARG A 32 -10.02 -1.27 -6.71
CA ARG A 32 -11.01 -0.23 -6.34
C ARG A 32 -10.79 1.11 -7.03
N PHE A 33 -9.54 1.50 -7.22
CA PHE A 33 -9.13 2.81 -7.70
C PHE A 33 -8.15 2.69 -8.88
N PRO A 34 -8.52 2.00 -9.97
CA PRO A 34 -7.61 1.75 -11.09
C PRO A 34 -7.12 3.04 -11.77
N ARG A 35 -7.91 4.11 -11.77
CA ARG A 35 -7.54 5.41 -12.34
C ARG A 35 -6.44 6.08 -11.52
N GLU A 36 -6.61 6.11 -10.21
CA GLU A 36 -5.65 6.68 -9.26
C GLU A 36 -4.35 5.87 -9.24
N TYR A 37 -4.44 4.54 -9.23
CA TYR A 37 -3.27 3.67 -9.38
C TYR A 37 -2.51 3.97 -10.67
N THR A 38 -3.21 4.02 -11.81
CA THR A 38 -2.60 4.27 -13.13
C THR A 38 -1.94 5.64 -13.18
N LYS A 39 -2.60 6.67 -12.65
CA LYS A 39 -2.05 8.03 -12.53
C LYS A 39 -0.78 8.02 -11.67
N ALA A 40 -0.82 7.42 -10.49
CA ALA A 40 0.33 7.38 -9.58
C ALA A 40 1.53 6.61 -10.19
N LEU A 41 1.26 5.52 -10.93
CA LEU A 41 2.27 4.79 -11.67
C LEU A 41 2.89 5.64 -12.79
N TYR A 42 2.05 6.38 -13.54
CA TYR A 42 2.50 7.26 -14.61
C TYR A 42 3.37 8.41 -14.11
N GLU A 43 3.13 8.92 -12.90
CA GLU A 43 4.01 9.90 -12.27
C GLU A 43 5.40 9.33 -11.96
N CYS A 44 5.52 8.00 -11.83
CA CYS A 44 6.79 7.32 -11.62
C CYS A 44 7.53 6.98 -12.93
N ARG A 45 6.99 7.34 -14.12
CA ARG A 45 7.51 6.94 -15.45
C ARG A 45 8.97 7.27 -15.75
N ARG A 46 9.54 8.27 -15.06
CA ARG A 46 10.93 8.70 -15.25
C ARG A 46 11.94 7.94 -14.38
N SER A 47 11.46 7.11 -13.45
CA SER A 47 12.32 6.27 -12.62
C SER A 47 12.78 5.02 -13.39
N LYS A 48 13.88 4.41 -12.94
CA LYS A 48 14.41 3.17 -13.53
C LYS A 48 13.40 2.02 -13.50
N ASP A 49 12.64 1.92 -12.41
CA ASP A 49 11.52 1.00 -12.27
C ASP A 49 10.32 1.76 -11.65
N PRO A 50 9.33 2.16 -12.47
CA PRO A 50 8.15 2.86 -12.01
C PRO A 50 7.31 2.09 -10.99
N ILE A 51 7.25 0.76 -11.14
CA ILE A 51 6.48 -0.12 -10.25
C ILE A 51 7.16 -0.15 -8.88
N GLN A 52 8.47 -0.39 -8.84
CA GLN A 52 9.23 -0.41 -7.58
C GLN A 52 9.20 0.97 -6.90
N THR A 53 9.29 2.04 -7.68
CA THR A 53 9.22 3.41 -7.16
C THR A 53 7.84 3.70 -6.54
N LEU A 54 6.76 3.32 -7.22
CA LEU A 54 5.40 3.46 -6.68
C LEU A 54 5.24 2.64 -5.38
N HIS A 55 5.71 1.40 -5.36
CA HIS A 55 5.67 0.53 -4.18
C HIS A 55 6.37 1.16 -2.97
N GLN A 56 7.55 1.75 -3.16
CA GLN A 56 8.25 2.48 -2.10
C GLN A 56 7.46 3.69 -1.60
N LYS A 57 6.82 4.45 -2.50
CA LYS A 57 6.00 5.61 -2.12
C LYS A 57 4.77 5.20 -1.33
N ILE A 58 4.10 4.10 -1.70
CA ILE A 58 2.98 3.52 -0.94
C ILE A 58 3.47 3.09 0.45
N GLY A 59 4.59 2.36 0.52
CA GLY A 59 5.17 1.94 1.79
C GLY A 59 5.52 3.11 2.72
N ARG A 60 5.93 4.26 2.17
CA ARG A 60 6.14 5.50 2.94
C ARG A 60 4.82 6.11 3.41
N LYS A 61 3.83 6.24 2.52
CA LYS A 61 2.53 6.81 2.85
C LYS A 61 1.79 6.00 3.93
N LEU A 62 1.96 4.67 3.95
CA LEU A 62 1.44 3.81 5.02
C LEU A 62 2.00 4.14 6.42
N LEU A 63 3.17 4.77 6.52
CA LEU A 63 3.73 5.21 7.81
C LEU A 63 2.92 6.36 8.42
N GLU A 64 2.20 7.13 7.61
CA GLU A 64 1.39 8.26 8.06
C GLU A 64 0.10 7.80 8.75
N PHE A 65 -0.25 6.52 8.64
CA PHE A 65 -1.42 5.89 9.29
C PHE A 65 -1.02 5.10 10.54
N GLU A 66 0.05 5.51 11.22
CA GLU A 66 0.57 4.81 12.39
C GLU A 66 -0.41 4.76 13.57
N ASP A 67 -1.42 5.62 13.59
CA ASP A 67 -2.54 5.61 14.51
C ASP A 67 -3.47 4.41 14.26
N ARG A 68 -3.64 3.99 12.99
CA ARG A 68 -4.55 2.91 12.55
C ARG A 68 -3.88 1.56 12.32
N ILE A 69 -2.61 1.54 11.94
CA ILE A 69 -1.88 0.30 11.64
C ILE A 69 -0.53 0.26 12.36
N ARG A 70 0.00 -0.93 12.58
CA ARG A 70 1.34 -1.13 13.16
C ARG A 70 2.16 -2.08 12.32
N LYS A 71 3.48 -1.85 12.30
CA LYS A 71 4.43 -2.78 11.70
C LYS A 71 4.52 -4.06 12.52
N THR A 72 4.58 -5.19 11.84
CA THR A 72 4.89 -6.50 12.44
C THR A 72 6.24 -7.01 11.91
N ARG A 73 6.37 -8.32 11.68
CA ARG A 73 7.56 -8.91 11.06
C ARG A 73 7.56 -8.73 9.54
N ARG A 74 8.73 -8.78 8.93
CA ARG A 74 8.81 -8.98 7.47
C ARG A 74 8.47 -10.42 7.12
N LYS A 75 7.83 -10.64 5.97
CA LYS A 75 7.65 -11.98 5.39
C LYS A 75 7.74 -11.90 3.87
N SER A 76 8.02 -13.04 3.25
CA SER A 76 7.99 -13.17 1.80
C SER A 76 6.56 -13.27 1.29
N SER A 77 6.25 -12.52 0.24
CA SER A 77 4.98 -12.60 -0.51
C SER A 77 5.24 -12.41 -2.01
N ARG A 78 4.26 -12.77 -2.85
CA ARG A 78 4.35 -12.51 -4.29
C ARG A 78 4.07 -11.04 -4.56
N ASN A 79 5.03 -10.36 -5.18
CA ASN A 79 4.86 -8.98 -5.60
C ASN A 79 3.94 -8.86 -6.81
N VAL A 80 3.72 -7.62 -7.25
CA VAL A 80 2.86 -7.28 -8.40
C VAL A 80 3.35 -7.82 -9.75
N ARG A 81 4.60 -8.33 -9.82
CA ARG A 81 5.17 -9.03 -10.99
C ARG A 81 5.11 -10.56 -10.85
N GLY A 82 4.50 -11.08 -9.77
CA GLY A 82 4.40 -12.50 -9.48
C GLY A 82 5.65 -13.13 -8.87
N LEU A 83 6.68 -12.35 -8.54
CA LEU A 83 7.94 -12.83 -7.98
C LEU A 83 7.92 -12.77 -6.44
N PRO A 84 8.53 -13.74 -5.74
CA PRO A 84 8.67 -13.67 -4.28
C PRO A 84 9.57 -12.49 -3.89
N SER A 85 9.17 -11.75 -2.85
CA SER A 85 9.99 -10.68 -2.27
C SER A 85 9.61 -10.44 -0.81
N ASP A 86 10.60 -10.10 0.01
CA ASP A 86 10.38 -9.82 1.42
C ASP A 86 9.80 -8.43 1.64
N ASN A 87 8.62 -8.38 2.27
CA ASN A 87 7.90 -7.14 2.50
C ASN A 87 7.58 -6.93 3.99
N GLN A 88 7.36 -5.68 4.36
CA GLN A 88 6.87 -5.33 5.70
C GLN A 88 5.39 -5.72 5.80
N TYR A 89 5.05 -6.56 6.76
CA TYR A 89 3.65 -6.81 7.11
C TYR A 89 3.15 -5.80 8.13
N TRP A 90 1.88 -5.47 8.00
CA TRP A 90 1.12 -4.56 8.83
C TRP A 90 -0.02 -5.33 9.50
N GLU A 91 -0.44 -4.82 10.64
CA GLU A 91 -1.65 -5.27 11.33
C GLU A 91 -2.47 -4.03 11.67
N LYS A 92 -3.79 -4.09 11.43
CA LYS A 92 -4.69 -3.05 11.89
C LYS A 92 -4.67 -2.99 13.40
N LYS A 93 -4.78 -1.79 13.97
CA LYS A 93 -5.04 -1.64 15.39
C LYS A 93 -6.53 -1.86 15.61
N LYS A 94 -6.87 -2.61 16.64
CA LYS A 94 -8.24 -2.69 17.11
C LYS A 94 -8.64 -1.30 17.59
N THR A 95 -9.71 -0.75 17.06
CA THR A 95 -10.43 0.33 17.72
C THR A 95 -10.94 -0.24 19.04
N GLU A 96 -10.42 0.25 20.16
CA GLU A 96 -11.07 0.00 21.45
C GLU A 96 -12.46 0.67 21.38
N PRO A 97 -13.56 -0.07 21.64
CA PRO A 97 -14.85 0.58 21.79
C PRO A 97 -14.81 1.46 23.04
N GLU A 98 -15.17 2.73 22.90
CA GLU A 98 -15.52 3.62 24.02
C GLU A 98 -16.71 3.08 24.81
#